data_AF-A0A1E3GV40-F1
#
_entry.id   AF-A0A1E3GV40-F1
#
_cell.length_a   1.000
_cell.length_b   1.000
_cell.length_c   1.000
_cell.angle_alpha   90.00
_cell.angle_beta   90.00
_cell.angle_gamma   90.00
#
_symmetry.space_group_name_H-M   'P 1'
#
loop_
_entity.id
_entity.type
_entity.pdbx_description
1 polymer ?
#
loop_
_entity_poly.entity_id
_entity_poly.type
_entity_poly.pdbx_seq_one_letter_code
_entity_poly.pdbx_strand_id
1 'polypeptide(L)'
;MPRNHKFSCDDLLNLIGQQVVYHHQRCEIIELLDGCELVLQELNQGSNIQPTQYGEGHRPVPVTHVLPVFDGEGELHTELVAAGLDQLLREQGLYGQ
;
A
#
# COMPACT_ATOMS: atom_id res chain seq x y z
N MET A 1 -21.51 11.51 1.99
CA MET A 1 -22.43 10.53 1.37
C MET A 1 -21.70 9.19 1.39
N PRO A 2 -22.23 8.10 1.96
CA PRO A 2 -21.49 6.85 1.93
C PRO A 2 -21.60 6.31 0.50
N ARG A 3 -20.49 6.43 -0.24
CA ARG A 3 -20.28 5.69 -1.46
C ARG A 3 -20.32 4.21 -1.08
N ASN A 4 -21.00 3.40 -1.89
CA ASN A 4 -21.29 2.00 -1.63
C ASN A 4 -20.01 1.16 -1.78
N HIS A 5 -19.04 1.40 -0.90
CA HIS A 5 -17.74 0.77 -0.90
C HIS A 5 -17.88 -0.64 -0.32
N LYS A 6 -17.33 -1.63 -1.04
CA LYS A 6 -17.31 -3.04 -0.59
C LYS A 6 -16.57 -3.25 0.74
N PHE A 7 -15.77 -2.28 1.18
CA PHE A 7 -14.98 -2.33 2.42
C PHE A 7 -15.23 -1.07 3.27
N SER A 8 -15.26 -1.25 4.58
CA SER A 8 -15.35 -0.15 5.54
C SER A 8 -13.98 0.48 5.78
N CYS A 9 -13.93 1.71 6.30
CA CYS A 9 -12.65 2.31 6.67
C CYS A 9 -11.89 1.47 7.71
N ASP A 10 -12.60 0.81 8.64
CA ASP A 10 -12.00 -0.07 9.65
C ASP A 10 -11.27 -1.27 9.02
N ASP A 11 -11.89 -1.88 8.01
CA ASP A 11 -11.30 -2.97 7.21
C ASP A 11 -9.99 -2.54 6.55
N LEU A 12 -9.97 -1.32 6.01
CA LEU A 12 -8.79 -0.74 5.36
C LEU A 12 -7.71 -0.34 6.38
N LEU A 13 -8.10 0.14 7.56
CA LEU A 13 -7.17 0.45 8.65
C LEU A 13 -6.47 -0.82 9.16
N ASN A 14 -7.14 -1.97 9.15
CA ASN A 14 -6.53 -3.27 9.47
C ASN A 14 -5.47 -3.71 8.45
N LEU A 15 -5.39 -3.06 7.29
CA LEU A 15 -4.32 -3.31 6.31
C LEU A 15 -3.04 -2.53 6.62
N ILE A 16 -3.10 -1.52 7.50
CA ILE A 16 -1.91 -0.75 7.90
C ILE A 16 -0.94 -1.69 8.62
N GLY A 17 0.33 -1.65 8.20
CA GLY A 17 1.39 -2.55 8.63
C GLY A 17 1.51 -3.83 7.79
N GLN A 18 0.58 -4.08 6.87
CA GLN A 18 0.68 -5.22 5.96
C GLN A 18 1.60 -4.91 4.77
N GLN A 19 2.29 -5.94 4.30
CA GLN A 19 3.23 -5.86 3.18
C GLN A 19 2.61 -6.40 1.91
N VAL A 20 2.79 -5.66 0.82
CA VAL A 20 2.28 -5.96 -0.52
C VAL A 20 3.39 -5.80 -1.56
N VAL A 21 3.20 -6.31 -2.77
CA VAL A 21 4.20 -6.21 -3.84
C VAL A 21 3.67 -5.29 -4.94
N TYR A 22 4.00 -4.01 -4.86
CA TYR A 22 3.59 -3.02 -5.85
C TYR A 22 4.76 -2.75 -6.83
N HIS A 23 4.50 -2.79 -8.14
CA HIS A 23 5.53 -2.55 -9.17
C HIS A 23 6.81 -3.43 -9.03
N HIS A 24 6.66 -4.69 -8.63
CA HIS A 24 7.79 -5.61 -8.32
C HIS A 24 8.67 -5.18 -7.14
N GLN A 25 8.25 -4.18 -6.36
CA GLN A 25 8.88 -3.77 -5.11
C GLN A 25 8.01 -4.17 -3.92
N ARG A 26 8.67 -4.62 -2.84
CA ARG A 26 7.94 -4.81 -1.59
C ARG A 26 7.60 -3.44 -1.03
N CYS A 27 6.35 -3.25 -0.70
CA CYS A 27 5.85 -2.05 -0.08
C CYS A 27 5.08 -2.41 1.19
N GLU A 28 5.06 -1.50 2.15
CA GLU A 28 4.26 -1.61 3.36
C GLU A 28 3.18 -0.54 3.34
N ILE A 29 1.97 -0.91 3.73
CA ILE A 29 0.87 0.03 3.88
C ILE A 29 1.09 0.79 5.18
N ILE A 30 1.36 2.09 5.11
CA ILE A 30 1.71 2.90 6.29
C ILE A 30 0.59 3.81 6.76
N GLU A 31 -0.35 4.16 5.89
CA GLU A 31 -1.41 5.13 6.20
C GLU A 31 -2.62 4.95 5.28
N LEU A 32 -3.79 5.40 5.76
CA LEU A 32 -5.04 5.51 4.99
C LEU A 32 -5.48 6.99 4.98
N LEU A 33 -5.57 7.57 3.79
CA LEU A 33 -6.01 8.94 3.54
C LEU A 33 -7.49 8.95 3.09
N ASP A 34 -8.23 9.95 3.57
CA ASP A 34 -9.66 10.20 3.27
C ASP A 34 -10.60 8.98 3.42
N GLY A 35 -10.14 7.90 4.05
CA GLY A 35 -10.86 6.62 4.15
C GLY A 35 -10.93 5.81 2.86
N CYS A 36 -10.28 6.22 1.78
CA CYS A 36 -10.33 5.53 0.49
C CYS A 36 -9.03 5.56 -0.32
N GLU A 37 -7.91 6.00 0.26
CA GLU A 37 -6.60 6.04 -0.39
C GLU A 37 -5.54 5.42 0.52
N LEU A 38 -4.82 4.40 0.07
CA LEU A 38 -3.76 3.76 0.84
C LEU A 38 -2.41 4.36 0.47
N VAL A 39 -1.59 4.62 1.49
CA VAL A 39 -0.21 5.05 1.31
C VAL A 39 0.69 3.84 1.50
N LEU A 40 1.39 3.48 0.43
CA LEU A 40 2.36 2.41 0.38
C LEU A 40 3.76 3.00 0.45
N GLN A 41 4.61 2.50 1.34
CA GLN A 41 6.02 2.85 1.41
C GLN A 41 6.86 1.72 0.85
N GLU A 42 7.76 2.02 -0.09
CA GLU A 42 8.70 1.02 -0.62
C GLU A 42 9.64 0.53 0.50
N LEU A 43 9.52 -0.75 0.84
CA LEU A 43 10.46 -1.48 1.68
C LEU A 43 11.69 -1.80 0.85
N ASN A 44 12.54 -0.79 0.67
CA ASN A 44 13.75 -0.90 -0.13
C ASN A 44 14.67 -2.01 0.44
N GLN A 45 14.70 -3.17 -0.22
CA GLN A 45 15.49 -4.33 0.21
C GLN A 45 16.91 -4.39 -0.38
N GLY A 46 17.35 -3.40 -1.15
CA GLY A 46 18.68 -3.38 -1.76
C GLY A 46 19.49 -2.20 -1.23
N SER A 47 20.29 -2.38 -0.19
CA SER A 47 21.69 -2.78 -0.37
C SER A 47 22.34 -2.08 -1.58
N ASN A 48 22.50 -0.77 -1.48
CA ASN A 48 23.64 -0.11 -2.11
C ASN A 48 24.44 0.55 -1.00
N ILE A 49 25.06 -0.29 -0.15
CA ILE A 49 26.21 0.11 0.65
C ILE A 49 27.32 0.39 -0.36
N GLN A 50 27.31 1.58 -0.96
CA GLN A 50 28.52 2.12 -1.55
C GLN A 50 29.31 2.76 -0.43
N PRO A 51 30.57 2.38 -0.20
CA PRO A 51 31.46 3.14 0.65
C PRO A 51 31.83 4.44 -0.08
N THR A 52 30.96 5.45 -0.03
CA THR A 52 31.30 6.79 -0.51
C THR A 52 31.66 7.63 0.71
N GLN A 53 32.96 7.65 1.03
CA GLN A 53 33.57 8.54 1.99
C GLN A 53 33.58 9.98 1.47
N TYR A 54 32.45 10.64 1.26
CA TYR A 54 32.41 12.10 1.15
C TYR A 54 31.04 12.57 1.61
N GLY A 55 31.01 13.33 2.70
CA GLY A 55 29.80 13.74 3.40
C GLY A 55 28.91 14.65 2.57
N GLU A 56 27.97 14.05 1.85
CA GLU A 56 26.73 14.70 1.43
C GLU A 56 25.56 14.02 2.12
N GLY A 57 24.68 14.81 2.73
CA GLY A 57 23.52 14.34 3.47
C GLY A 57 22.45 13.75 2.56
N HIS A 58 22.76 12.66 1.86
CA HIS A 58 21.79 11.86 1.12
C HIS A 58 21.10 10.93 2.11
N ARG A 59 20.18 11.49 2.91
CA ARG A 59 19.20 10.64 3.58
C ARG A 59 18.37 10.00 2.48
N PRO A 60 18.36 8.67 2.32
CA PRO A 60 17.42 8.05 1.40
C PRO A 60 16.02 8.37 1.90
N VAL A 61 15.28 9.16 1.12
CA VAL A 61 13.85 9.34 1.37
C VAL A 61 13.16 8.07 0.88
N PRO A 62 12.47 7.32 1.76
CA PRO A 62 11.68 6.19 1.32
C PRO A 62 10.61 6.71 0.36
N VAL A 63 10.48 6.04 -0.79
CA VAL A 63 9.47 6.39 -1.79
C VAL A 63 8.11 5.96 -1.26
N THR A 64 7.14 6.86 -1.31
CA THR A 64 5.75 6.57 -0.96
C THR A 64 4.87 6.70 -2.19
N HIS A 65 3.96 5.75 -2.36
CA HIS A 65 2.96 5.69 -3.41
C HIS A 65 1.58 5.82 -2.77
N VAL A 66 0.75 6.73 -3.29
CA VAL A 66 -0.64 6.88 -2.83
C VAL A 66 -1.54 6.27 -3.88
N LEU A 67 -2.30 5.25 -3.49
CA LEU A 67 -3.19 4.51 -4.40
C LEU A 67 -4.63 4.58 -3.90
N PRO A 68 -5.59 4.95 -4.76
CA PRO A 68 -7.00 4.85 -4.41
C PRO A 68 -7.36 3.37 -4.19
N VAL A 69 -8.12 3.10 -3.12
CA VAL A 69 -8.63 1.77 -2.80
C VAL A 69 -9.61 1.30 -3.85
N PHE A 70 -10.41 2.23 -4.37
CA PHE A 70 -11.49 1.92 -5.29
C PHE A 70 -11.19 2.45 -6.69
N ASP A 71 -11.43 1.61 -7.71
CA ASP A 71 -11.69 2.08 -9.06
C ASP A 71 -13.02 2.84 -9.03
N GLY A 72 -13.20 3.92 -9.80
CA GLY A 72 -14.30 4.90 -9.62
C GLY A 72 -15.73 4.35 -9.60
N GLU A 73 -15.91 3.07 -9.93
CA GLU A 73 -17.13 2.28 -9.88
C GLU A 73 -17.42 1.64 -8.49
N GLY A 74 -16.51 1.76 -7.52
CA GLY A 74 -16.65 1.23 -6.15
C GLY A 74 -16.08 -0.18 -5.94
N GLU A 75 -15.36 -0.71 -6.94
CA GLU A 75 -14.61 -1.97 -6.86
C GLU A 75 -13.15 -1.72 -6.49
N LEU A 76 -12.41 -2.74 -6.05
CA LEU A 76 -10.99 -2.60 -5.74
C LEU A 76 -10.19 -2.15 -6.97
N HIS A 77 -9.32 -1.16 -6.78
CA HIS A 77 -8.45 -0.67 -7.83
C HIS A 77 -7.56 -1.79 -8.37
N THR A 78 -7.47 -1.93 -9.69
CA THR A 78 -6.75 -3.05 -10.32
C THR A 78 -5.29 -3.11 -9.90
N GLU A 79 -4.67 -1.96 -9.65
CA GLU A 79 -3.29 -1.88 -9.14
C GLU A 79 -3.12 -2.46 -7.73
N LEU A 80 -4.11 -2.31 -6.85
CA LEU A 80 -4.07 -2.90 -5.51
C LEU A 80 -4.32 -4.40 -5.56
N VAL A 81 -5.21 -4.85 -6.45
CA VAL A 81 -5.38 -6.28 -6.72
C VAL A 81 -4.08 -6.88 -7.24
N ALA A 82 -3.44 -6.23 -8.22
CA ALA A 82 -2.14 -6.65 -8.72
C ALA A 82 -1.03 -6.62 -7.64
N ALA A 83 -1.15 -5.73 -6.65
CA ALA A 83 -0.25 -5.68 -5.51
C ALA A 83 -0.44 -6.82 -4.50
N GLY A 84 -1.51 -7.61 -4.62
CA GLY A 84 -1.86 -8.70 -3.71
C GLY A 84 -2.75 -8.27 -2.54
N LEU A 85 -3.38 -7.09 -2.62
CA LEU A 85 -4.31 -6.62 -1.58
C LEU A 85 -5.54 -7.52 -1.47
N ASP A 86 -5.98 -8.12 -2.59
CA ASP A 86 -7.12 -9.06 -2.59
C ASP A 86 -6.82 -10.25 -1.66
N GLN A 87 -5.59 -10.76 -1.69
CA GLN A 87 -5.18 -11.88 -0.86
C GLN A 87 -5.19 -11.50 0.62
N LEU A 88 -4.66 -10.33 0.98
CA LEU A 88 -4.68 -9.85 2.36
C LEU A 88 -6.12 -9.69 2.88
N LEU A 89 -7.02 -9.15 2.08
CA LEU A 89 -8.42 -9.00 2.45
C LEU A 89 -9.12 -10.35 2.61
N ARG A 90 -8.74 -11.37 1.82
CA ARG A 90 -9.22 -12.75 1.98
C ARG A 90 -8.71 -13.38 3.28
N GLU A 91 -7.45 -13.14 3.64
CA GLU A 91 -6.85 -13.64 4.89
C GLU A 91 -7.53 -13.05 6.12
N GLN A 92 -8.01 -11.81 6.04
CA GLN A 92 -8.81 -11.17 7.10
C GLN A 92 -10.28 -11.60 7.09
N GLY A 93 -10.70 -12.45 6.14
CA GLY A 93 -12.10 -12.90 6.00
C GLY A 93 -13.06 -11.84 5.46
N LEU A 94 -12.53 -10.77 4.86
CA LEU A 94 -13.28 -9.60 4.39
C LEU A 94 -13.58 -9.63 2.88
N TYR A 95 -13.00 -10.60 2.15
CA TYR A 95 -13.18 -10.75 0.70
C TYR A 95 -13.47 -12.20 0.31
N GLY A 96 -14.61 -12.42 -0.36
CA GLY A 96 -15.05 -13.73 -0.85
C GLY A 96 -16.23 -14.34 -0.07
N GLN A 97 -17.43 -14.17 -0.61
CA GLN A 97 -18.51 -15.17 -0.61
C GLN A 97 -18.92 -15.41 -2.06
#